data_AF-B8HL99-F1
#
_entry.id   AF-B8HL99-F1
#
_cell.length_a   1.000
_cell.length_b   1.000
_cell.length_c   1.000
_cell.angle_alpha   90.00
_cell.angle_beta   90.00
_cell.angle_gamma   90.00
#
_symmetry.space_group_name_H-M   'P 1'
#
loop_
_entity.id
_entity.type
_entity.pdbx_description
1 polymer ?
#
loop_
_entity_poly.entity_id
_entity_poly.type
_entity_poly.pdbx_seq_one_letter_code
_entity_poly.pdbx_strand_id
1 'polypeptide(L)'
;MSQLSFKNLLIGELSWARLGRSLLFIYAAFALYVFLQSDRMIFLPPPASYQNSKDVLKAAVTLTEHIAALYLPNPAAASTVLYIHGNAEDLGDIRPFLESSCLTMALGYLG
;
A
#
# COMPACT_ATOMS: atom_id res chain seq x y z
N MET A 1 -32.23 16.36 -41.55
CA MET A 1 -31.06 15.92 -40.78
C MET A 1 -30.62 17.07 -39.90
N SER A 2 -31.00 17.03 -38.62
CA SER A 2 -30.74 18.09 -37.65
C SER A 2 -29.24 18.19 -37.39
N GLN A 3 -28.65 19.31 -37.79
CA GLN A 3 -27.28 19.69 -37.48
C GLN A 3 -27.15 19.86 -35.96
N LEU A 4 -26.89 18.78 -35.24
CA LEU A 4 -26.53 18.83 -33.83
C LEU A 4 -25.16 19.53 -33.76
N SER A 5 -25.22 20.83 -33.52
CA SER A 5 -24.06 21.70 -33.39
C SER A 5 -23.19 21.19 -32.24
N PHE A 6 -22.10 20.50 -32.58
CA PHE A 6 -21.09 19.99 -31.64
C PHE A 6 -20.58 21.10 -30.70
N LYS A 7 -20.62 22.37 -31.13
CA LYS A 7 -20.29 23.54 -30.31
C LYS A 7 -21.24 23.76 -29.13
N ASN A 8 -22.55 23.52 -29.29
CA ASN A 8 -23.52 23.67 -28.21
C ASN A 8 -23.49 22.47 -27.24
N LEU A 9 -22.95 21.33 -27.69
CA LEU A 9 -22.70 20.16 -26.87
C LEU A 9 -21.47 20.37 -25.97
N LEU A 10 -20.39 20.94 -26.52
CA LEU A 10 -19.11 21.20 -25.84
C LEU A 10 -19.12 22.49 -24.99
N ILE A 11 -19.82 23.54 -25.44
CA ILE A 11 -19.84 24.88 -24.84
C ILE A 11 -21.31 25.27 -24.62
N GLY A 12 -22.05 24.44 -23.88
CA GLY A 12 -23.41 24.79 -23.49
C GLY A 12 -23.41 25.89 -22.43
N GLU A 13 -24.46 26.72 -22.37
CA GLU A 13 -24.58 27.76 -21.34
C GLU A 13 -24.36 27.17 -19.95
N LEU A 14 -23.42 27.76 -19.22
CA LEU A 14 -22.96 27.28 -17.91
C LEU A 14 -24.08 27.50 -16.88
N SER A 15 -25.03 26.58 -16.84
CA SER A 15 -26.10 26.58 -15.85
C SER A 15 -25.63 25.89 -14.57
N TRP A 16 -25.91 26.49 -13.42
CA TRP A 16 -25.65 25.90 -12.10
C TRP A 16 -26.22 24.48 -11.96
N ALA A 17 -27.35 24.19 -12.60
CA ALA A 17 -27.94 22.84 -12.62
C ALA A 17 -27.09 21.85 -13.45
N ARG A 18 -26.46 22.29 -14.54
CA ARG A 18 -25.54 21.46 -15.33
C ARG A 18 -24.26 21.19 -14.54
N LEU A 19 -23.72 22.19 -13.85
CA LEU A 19 -22.54 22.05 -13.00
C LEU A 19 -22.79 21.07 -11.84
N GLY A 20 -23.93 21.21 -11.15
CA GLY A 20 -24.33 20.28 -10.09
C GLY A 20 -24.45 18.84 -10.60
N ARG A 21 -25.12 18.65 -11.75
CA ARG A 21 -25.26 17.31 -12.36
C ARG A 21 -23.93 16.73 -12.82
N SER A 22 -23.00 17.54 -13.35
CA SER A 22 -21.67 17.04 -13.74
C SER A 22 -20.85 16.63 -12.54
N LEU A 23 -20.88 17.40 -11.44
CA LEU A 23 -20.18 17.03 -10.21
C LEU A 23 -20.73 15.74 -9.61
N LEU A 24 -22.07 15.59 -9.57
CA LEU A 24 -22.71 14.36 -9.12
C LEU A 24 -22.32 13.16 -9.99
N PHE A 25 -22.29 13.33 -11.32
CA PHE A 25 -21.89 12.28 -12.25
C PHE A 25 -20.43 11.88 -12.05
N ILE A 26 -19.52 12.85 -11.94
CA ILE A 26 -18.09 12.60 -11.67
C ILE A 26 -17.94 11.84 -10.35
N TYR A 27 -18.62 12.29 -9.29
CA TYR A 27 -18.57 11.65 -7.98
C TYR A 27 -19.08 10.20 -8.04
N ALA A 28 -20.23 9.96 -8.66
CA ALA A 28 -20.82 8.63 -8.79
C ALA A 28 -19.93 7.69 -9.63
N ALA A 29 -19.38 8.17 -10.75
CA ALA A 29 -18.47 7.41 -11.59
C ALA A 29 -17.16 7.06 -10.84
N PHE A 30 -16.60 8.02 -10.10
CA PHE A 30 -15.41 7.79 -9.27
C PHE A 30 -15.69 6.82 -8.13
N ALA A 31 -16.82 6.97 -7.43
CA ALA A 31 -17.23 6.06 -6.37
C ALA A 31 -17.43 4.63 -6.89
N LEU A 32 -18.06 4.46 -8.06
CA LEU A 32 -18.21 3.16 -8.70
C LEU A 32 -16.85 2.55 -9.08
N TYR A 33 -15.94 3.37 -9.63
CA TYR A 33 -14.59 2.92 -9.96
C TYR A 33 -13.84 2.43 -8.72
N VAL A 34 -13.83 3.22 -7.64
CA VAL A 34 -13.18 2.84 -6.37
C VAL A 34 -13.85 1.61 -5.77
N PHE A 35 -15.18 1.52 -5.79
CA PHE A 35 -15.89 0.34 -5.29
C PHE A 35 -15.43 -0.95 -5.98
N LEU A 36 -15.26 -0.92 -7.30
CA LEU A 36 -14.82 -2.08 -8.08
C LEU A 36 -13.31 -2.39 -7.95
N GLN A 37 -12.48 -1.39 -7.67
CA GLN A 37 -11.02 -1.52 -7.69
C GLN A 37 -10.34 -1.45 -6.32
N SER A 38 -11.09 -1.17 -5.26
CA SER A 38 -10.58 -0.94 -3.90
C SER A 38 -9.69 -2.07 -3.38
N ASP A 39 -10.11 -3.32 -3.53
CA ASP A 39 -9.33 -4.49 -3.09
C ASP A 39 -7.94 -4.56 -3.74
N ARG A 40 -7.82 -4.06 -4.97
CA ARG A 40 -6.56 -4.01 -5.72
C ARG A 40 -5.71 -2.78 -5.39
N MET A 41 -6.17 -1.88 -4.53
CA MET A 41 -5.48 -0.61 -4.24
C MET A 41 -5.09 -0.47 -2.76
N ILE A 42 -5.81 -1.13 -1.85
CA ILE A 42 -5.70 -0.87 -0.41
C ILE A 42 -4.49 -1.54 0.26
N PHE A 43 -3.88 -2.58 -0.35
CA PHE A 43 -2.77 -3.34 0.24
C PHE A 43 -1.60 -3.58 -0.71
N LEU A 44 -1.16 -2.55 -1.45
CA LEU A 44 0.04 -2.68 -2.28
C LEU A 44 1.28 -2.56 -1.40
N PRO A 45 2.12 -3.60 -1.30
CA PRO A 45 3.37 -3.49 -0.58
C PRO A 45 4.30 -2.50 -1.30
N PRO A 46 4.95 -1.59 -0.56
CA PRO A 46 6.03 -0.79 -1.10
C PRO A 46 7.19 -1.72 -1.50
N PRO A 47 8.07 -1.29 -2.42
CA PRO A 47 9.31 -2.02 -2.67
C PRO A 47 10.12 -2.11 -1.37
N ALA A 48 10.75 -3.27 -1.15
CA ALA A 48 11.58 -3.50 0.02
C ALA A 48 12.65 -2.40 0.18
N SER A 49 12.66 -1.71 1.31
CA SER A 49 13.59 -0.60 1.59
C SER A 49 14.85 -1.06 2.33
N TYR A 50 14.79 -2.23 2.97
CA TYR A 50 15.93 -2.82 3.67
C TYR A 50 16.96 -3.39 2.70
N GLN A 51 18.23 -3.27 3.08
CA GLN A 51 19.34 -3.87 2.34
C GLN A 51 19.66 -5.25 2.91
N ASN A 52 20.18 -6.14 2.06
CA ASN A 52 20.73 -7.41 2.53
C ASN A 52 21.92 -7.13 3.44
N SER A 53 21.83 -7.52 4.69
CA SER A 53 22.91 -7.46 5.66
C SER A 53 23.08 -8.82 6.36
N LYS A 54 24.09 -8.95 7.21
CA LYS A 54 24.29 -10.15 8.04
C LYS A 54 23.17 -10.35 9.06
N ASP A 55 22.43 -9.29 9.37
CA ASP A 55 21.33 -9.29 10.34
C ASP A 55 20.00 -9.67 9.67
N VAL A 56 19.95 -9.67 8.33
CA VAL A 56 18.78 -10.09 7.55
C VAL A 56 18.92 -11.57 7.21
N LEU A 57 18.10 -12.38 7.85
CA LEU A 57 17.94 -13.80 7.58
C LEU A 57 16.96 -13.99 6.43
N LYS A 58 17.22 -14.95 5.53
CA LYS A 58 16.27 -15.33 4.48
C LYS A 58 15.90 -16.80 4.63
N ALA A 59 14.63 -17.05 4.93
CA ALA A 59 14.07 -18.38 5.02
C ALA A 59 13.35 -18.73 3.71
N ALA A 60 13.74 -19.83 3.06
CA ALA A 60 13.02 -20.31 1.90
C ALA A 60 11.66 -20.89 2.32
N VAL A 61 10.57 -20.43 1.67
CA VAL A 61 9.23 -20.98 1.84
C VAL A 61 8.92 -21.96 0.72
N THR A 62 9.32 -21.60 -0.50
CA THR A 62 9.23 -22.44 -1.69
C THR A 62 10.55 -22.39 -2.44
N LEU A 63 10.63 -23.04 -3.62
CA LEU A 63 11.81 -22.97 -4.47
C LEU A 63 12.10 -21.55 -4.99
N THR A 64 11.07 -20.70 -5.05
CA THR A 64 11.17 -19.35 -5.63
C THR A 64 10.91 -18.24 -4.61
N GLU A 65 10.26 -18.54 -3.49
CA GLU A 65 9.86 -17.55 -2.49
C GLU A 65 10.67 -17.67 -1.21
N HIS A 66 11.05 -16.50 -0.69
CA HIS A 66 11.80 -16.38 0.55
C HIS A 66 11.11 -15.36 1.45
N ILE A 67 11.17 -15.59 2.76
CA ILE A 67 10.77 -14.61 3.78
C ILE A 67 12.06 -14.00 4.34
N ALA A 68 12.11 -12.68 4.44
CA ALA A 68 13.18 -11.98 5.13
C ALA A 68 12.83 -11.85 6.62
N ALA A 69 13.83 -11.94 7.49
CA ALA A 69 13.66 -11.66 8.91
C ALA A 69 14.83 -10.80 9.37
N LEU A 70 14.56 -9.79 10.18
CA LEU A 70 15.58 -8.97 10.82
C LEU A 70 15.85 -9.53 12.23
N TYR A 71 17.09 -9.94 12.47
CA TYR A 71 17.56 -10.35 13.78
C TYR A 71 18.22 -9.19 14.52
N LEU A 72 17.66 -8.82 15.67
CA LEU A 72 18.17 -7.75 16.53
C LEU A 72 18.66 -8.37 17.85
N PRO A 73 19.97 -8.66 17.99
CA PRO A 73 20.48 -9.36 19.17
C PRO A 73 20.43 -8.49 20.42
N ASN A 74 19.89 -9.04 21.51
CA ASN A 74 19.98 -8.44 22.85
C ASN A 74 20.40 -9.52 23.86
N PRO A 75 21.71 -9.66 24.18
CA PRO A 75 22.21 -10.71 25.08
C PRO A 75 21.67 -10.63 26.50
N ALA A 76 21.16 -9.46 26.93
CA ALA A 76 20.58 -9.26 28.25
C ALA A 76 19.07 -9.60 28.29
N ALA A 77 18.46 -9.92 27.16
CA ALA A 77 17.03 -10.24 27.09
C ALA A 77 16.74 -11.61 27.71
N ALA A 78 15.73 -11.67 28.56
CA ALA A 78 15.23 -12.93 29.13
C ALA A 78 14.33 -13.72 28.16
N SER A 79 13.91 -13.11 27.05
CA SER A 79 12.97 -13.69 26.09
C SER A 79 13.16 -13.08 24.70
N THR A 80 12.84 -13.88 23.68
CA THR A 80 12.84 -13.45 22.27
C THR A 80 11.42 -13.06 21.86
N VAL A 81 11.28 -11.97 21.11
CA VAL A 81 9.97 -11.49 20.62
C VAL A 81 9.89 -11.67 19.13
N LEU A 82 8.92 -12.43 18.65
CA LEU A 82 8.66 -12.54 17.22
C LEU A 82 7.66 -11.46 16.80
N TYR A 83 8.15 -10.39 16.16
CA TYR A 83 7.28 -9.39 15.55
C TYR A 83 6.98 -9.76 14.08
N ILE A 84 5.71 -9.69 13.69
CA ILE A 84 5.26 -9.89 12.30
C ILE A 84 4.59 -8.59 11.87
N HIS A 85 5.06 -7.99 10.78
CA HIS A 85 4.54 -6.71 10.30
C HIS A 85 3.14 -6.84 9.68
N GLY A 86 2.43 -5.72 9.58
CA GLY A 86 1.13 -5.64 8.90
C GLY A 86 1.25 -5.64 7.37
N ASN A 87 0.13 -5.85 6.67
CA ASN A 87 0.14 -5.79 5.20
C ASN A 87 0.66 -4.43 4.71
N ALA A 88 1.50 -4.46 3.67
CA ALA A 88 2.14 -3.29 3.06
C ALA A 88 3.10 -2.49 3.97
N GLU A 89 3.48 -3.03 5.12
CA GLU A 89 4.65 -2.55 5.87
C GLU A 89 5.92 -3.24 5.37
N ASP A 90 7.06 -2.55 5.51
CA ASP A 90 8.38 -3.07 5.17
C ASP A 90 9.27 -3.22 6.42
N LEU A 91 10.22 -4.17 6.39
CA LEU A 91 11.18 -4.35 7.49
C LEU A 91 12.01 -3.09 7.76
N GLY A 92 12.30 -2.29 6.73
CA GLY A 92 13.03 -1.03 6.89
C GLY A 92 12.22 0.03 7.64
N ASP A 93 10.90 0.09 7.42
CA ASP A 93 10.03 1.07 8.07
C ASP A 93 9.87 0.79 9.57
N ILE A 94 9.73 -0.49 9.94
CA ILE A 94 9.52 -0.90 11.34
C ILE A 94 10.82 -0.94 12.15
N ARG A 95 11.98 -1.01 11.50
CA ARG A 95 13.27 -1.24 12.17
C ARG A 95 13.58 -0.20 13.26
N PRO A 96 13.45 1.13 13.03
CA PRO A 96 13.74 2.12 14.07
C PRO A 96 12.84 1.96 15.31
N PHE A 97 11.58 1.59 15.10
CA PHE A 97 10.64 1.32 16.19
C PHE A 97 11.07 0.10 17.02
N LEU A 98 11.50 -0.98 16.37
CA LEU A 98 11.96 -2.18 17.08
C LEU A 98 13.27 -1.97 17.83
N GLU A 99 14.23 -1.25 17.24
CA GLU A 99 15.51 -0.93 17.87
C GLU A 99 15.33 -0.03 19.10
N SER A 100 14.40 0.93 19.05
CA SER A 100 14.07 1.79 20.20
C SER A 100 13.29 1.07 21.31
N SER A 101 12.57 0.01 20.97
CA SER A 101 11.66 -0.67 21.92
C SER A 101 12.32 -1.79 22.74
N CYS A 102 13.63 -2.01 22.65
CA CYS A 102 14.32 -3.14 23.31
C CYS A 102 13.69 -4.51 22.94
N LEU A 103 13.14 -4.63 21.72
CA LEU A 103 12.51 -5.85 21.21
C LEU A 103 13.48 -6.63 20.30
N THR A 104 13.39 -7.96 20.32
CA THR A 104 14.36 -8.88 19.71
C THR A 104 13.69 -9.79 18.67
N MET A 105 13.70 -9.36 17.40
CA MET A 105 13.38 -10.08 16.12
C MET A 105 12.08 -9.68 15.37
N ALA A 106 12.18 -9.46 14.04
CA ALA A 106 11.07 -9.08 13.16
C ALA A 106 11.03 -9.93 11.88
N LEU A 107 9.85 -10.30 11.38
CA LEU A 107 9.62 -11.05 10.14
C LEU A 107 8.95 -10.18 9.07
N GLY A 108 9.37 -10.34 7.81
CA GLY A 108 8.71 -9.73 6.66
C GLY A 108 8.84 -10.47 5.32
N TYR A 109 7.89 -10.27 4.43
CA TYR A 109 7.77 -11.03 3.17
C TYR A 109 8.62 -10.41 2.04
N LEU A 110 9.33 -11.21 1.24
CA LEU A 110 9.90 -10.75 -0.03
C LEU A 110 8.90 -11.10 -1.14
N GLY A 111 8.18 -10.08 -1.62
CA GLY A 111 7.47 -10.13 -2.90
C GLY A 111 8.41 -9.90 -4.08
#